data_AF-A0A075WFZ8-F1
#
_entry.id   AF-A0A075WFZ8-F1
#
_cell.length_a   1.000
_cell.length_b   1.000
_cell.length_c   1.000
_cell.angle_alpha   90.00
_cell.angle_beta   90.00
_cell.angle_gamma   90.00
#
_symmetry.space_group_name_H-M   'P 1'
#
loop_
_entity.id
_entity.type
_entity.pdbx_description
1 polymer ?
#
loop_
_entity_poly.entity_id
_entity_poly.type
_entity_poly.pdbx_seq_one_letter_code
_entity_poly.pdbx_strand_id
1 'polypeptide(L)'
;MNVVVERKNVRNVRIQVLADGKVRVVAPPDFDVDSFISKHADWIKKKRAEIESLAEEVKGKERMLLLNGKFYHLVKDSGFEIKEGEEVGVVKYYSLRSLKRHLVSILREELKRNVSFYSRLLGINYGRIFIKMQKTKWASCSSKGNLSFNLASLALPEKLREYIVVHELVHLLEPKHSRLFWETVGFYYPEYEEAERELKKYWIFVERNEVWRMLRALK
;
A
#
# COMPACT_ATOMS: atom_id res chain seq x y z
N MET A 1 -21.47 11.90 -12.29
CA MET A 1 -20.06 11.52 -12.05
C MET A 1 -19.90 11.18 -10.56
N ASN A 2 -19.33 10.02 -10.19
CA ASN A 2 -19.19 9.66 -8.77
C ASN A 2 -18.00 10.43 -8.15
N VAL A 3 -18.29 11.58 -7.55
CA VAL A 3 -17.33 12.52 -6.97
C VAL A 3 -17.58 12.63 -5.46
N VAL A 4 -16.51 12.53 -4.66
CA VAL A 4 -16.54 12.74 -3.22
C VAL A 4 -15.79 14.03 -2.93
N VAL A 5 -16.50 15.02 -2.40
CA VAL A 5 -15.92 16.31 -2.01
C VAL A 5 -15.72 16.35 -0.50
N GLU A 6 -14.48 16.56 -0.06
CA GLU A 6 -14.13 16.79 1.33
C GLU A 6 -13.76 18.26 1.54
N ARG A 7 -14.63 19.00 2.24
CA ARG A 7 -14.37 20.39 2.62
C ARG A 7 -13.48 20.43 3.86
N LYS A 8 -12.27 21.00 3.72
CA LYS A 8 -11.27 21.10 4.80
C LYS A 8 -10.53 22.44 4.73
N ASN A 9 -10.01 22.90 5.86
CA ASN A 9 -9.15 24.08 5.90
C ASN A 9 -7.75 23.75 5.35
N VAL A 10 -7.61 23.73 4.03
CA VAL A 10 -6.38 23.42 3.30
C VAL A 10 -6.00 24.58 2.38
N ARG A 11 -4.70 24.85 2.22
CA ARG A 11 -4.23 25.91 1.32
C ARG A 11 -4.30 25.52 -0.16
N ASN A 12 -4.09 24.24 -0.46
CA ASN A 12 -4.03 23.72 -1.83
C ASN A 12 -5.15 22.69 -2.05
N VAL A 13 -5.87 22.85 -3.16
CA VAL A 13 -6.88 21.89 -3.60
C VAL A 13 -6.19 20.66 -4.15
N ARG A 14 -6.71 19.48 -3.79
CA ARG A 14 -6.17 18.19 -4.23
C ARG A 14 -7.24 17.40 -4.92
N ILE A 15 -6.94 16.88 -6.11
CA ILE A 15 -7.78 15.92 -6.82
C ILE A 15 -7.07 14.57 -6.90
N GLN A 16 -7.82 13.51 -6.66
CA GLN A 16 -7.34 12.14 -6.74
C GLN A 16 -8.41 11.26 -7.38
N VAL A 17 -8.02 10.39 -8.30
CA VAL A 17 -8.86 9.26 -8.71
C VAL A 17 -8.50 8.08 -7.82
N LEU A 18 -9.46 7.61 -7.03
CA LEU A 18 -9.31 6.48 -6.11
C LEU A 18 -9.30 5.16 -6.88
N ALA A 19 -8.80 4.10 -6.25
CA ALA A 19 -8.73 2.76 -6.86
C ALA A 19 -10.10 2.19 -7.27
N ASP A 20 -11.19 2.65 -6.64
CA ASP A 20 -12.57 2.30 -7.01
C ASP A 20 -13.15 3.19 -8.14
N GLY A 21 -12.33 4.05 -8.74
CA GLY A 21 -12.70 4.95 -9.84
C GLY A 21 -13.41 6.24 -9.40
N LYS A 22 -13.69 6.42 -8.11
CA LYS A 22 -14.27 7.67 -7.59
C LYS A 22 -13.26 8.80 -7.66
N VAL A 23 -13.74 10.01 -7.96
CA VAL A 23 -12.90 11.21 -7.89
C VAL A 23 -13.07 11.83 -6.52
N ARG A 24 -11.97 11.95 -5.78
CA ARG A 24 -11.93 12.63 -4.49
C ARG A 24 -11.33 14.02 -4.66
N VAL A 25 -12.04 15.04 -4.22
CA VAL A 25 -11.55 16.42 -4.18
C VAL A 25 -11.50 16.90 -2.74
N VAL A 26 -10.32 17.34 -2.29
CA VAL A 26 -10.16 18.00 -0.99
C VAL A 26 -9.96 19.49 -1.25
N ALA A 27 -10.88 20.32 -0.78
CA ALA A 27 -10.90 21.74 -1.08
C ALA A 27 -11.34 22.60 0.12
N PRO A 28 -10.99 23.90 0.15
CA PRO A 28 -11.59 24.88 1.06
C PRO A 28 -13.13 24.91 0.98
N PRO A 29 -13.84 25.36 2.03
CA PRO A 29 -15.30 25.48 2.03
C PRO A 29 -15.88 26.17 0.78
N ASP A 30 -15.33 27.32 0.40
CA ASP A 30 -15.89 28.19 -0.65
C ASP A 30 -15.27 27.98 -2.04
N PHE A 31 -14.45 26.94 -2.20
CA PHE A 31 -13.78 26.68 -3.48
C PHE A 31 -14.74 26.10 -4.52
N ASP A 32 -14.69 26.62 -5.75
CA ASP A 32 -15.46 26.11 -6.89
C ASP A 32 -14.86 24.78 -7.40
N VAL A 33 -15.47 23.69 -6.93
CA VAL A 33 -15.04 22.33 -7.25
C VAL A 33 -15.47 21.92 -8.67
N ASP A 34 -16.62 22.40 -9.15
CA ASP A 34 -17.16 21.97 -10.44
C ASP A 34 -16.33 22.52 -11.61
N SER A 35 -15.95 23.80 -11.54
CA SER A 35 -15.02 24.40 -12.51
C SER A 35 -13.65 23.74 -12.45
N PHE A 36 -13.15 23.43 -11.24
CA PHE A 36 -11.87 22.75 -11.07
C PHE A 36 -11.88 21.33 -11.66
N ILE A 37 -12.95 20.57 -11.45
CA ILE A 37 -13.14 19.24 -12.04
C ILE A 37 -13.22 19.34 -13.57
N SER A 38 -13.98 20.30 -14.09
CA SER A 38 -14.14 20.50 -15.53
C SER A 38 -12.81 20.78 -16.22
N LYS A 39 -11.97 21.63 -15.60
CA LYS A 39 -10.59 21.90 -16.06
C LYS A 39 -9.68 20.65 -16.05
N HIS A 40 -9.99 19.64 -15.24
CA HIS A 40 -9.23 18.40 -15.13
C HIS A 40 -9.92 17.20 -15.78
N ALA A 41 -11.00 17.40 -16.54
CA ALA A 41 -11.82 16.31 -17.07
C ALA A 41 -11.01 15.28 -17.88
N ASP A 42 -10.11 15.74 -18.75
CA ASP A 42 -9.26 14.85 -19.55
C ASP A 42 -8.28 14.06 -18.71
N TRP A 43 -7.67 14.70 -17.70
CA TRP A 43 -6.78 14.03 -16.77
C TRP A 43 -7.53 12.96 -15.95
N ILE A 44 -8.73 13.27 -15.46
CA ILE A 44 -9.61 12.32 -14.75
C ILE A 44 -9.95 11.13 -15.64
N LYS A 45 -10.33 11.39 -16.90
CA LYS A 45 -10.69 10.36 -17.88
C LYS A 45 -9.52 9.42 -18.14
N LYS A 46 -8.32 9.96 -18.40
CA LYS A 46 -7.09 9.17 -18.60
C LYS A 46 -6.76 8.33 -17.36
N LYS A 47 -6.78 8.94 -16.17
CA LYS A 47 -6.44 8.24 -14.93
C LYS A 47 -7.45 7.13 -14.58
N ARG A 48 -8.74 7.32 -14.88
CA ARG A 48 -9.75 6.25 -14.75
C ARG A 48 -9.50 5.09 -15.69
N ALA A 49 -9.18 5.35 -16.95
CA ALA A 49 -8.87 4.31 -17.92
C ALA A 49 -7.63 3.51 -17.50
N GLU A 50 -6.59 4.19 -16.98
CA GLU A 50 -5.40 3.54 -16.41
C GLU A 50 -5.76 2.62 -15.23
N ILE A 51 -6.56 3.11 -14.27
CA ILE A 51 -7.00 2.30 -13.12
C ILE A 51 -7.82 1.09 -13.55
N GLU A 52 -8.73 1.26 -14.51
CA GLU A 52 -9.57 0.16 -15.00
C GLU A 52 -8.73 -0.88 -15.76
N SER A 53 -7.79 -0.43 -16.59
CA SER A 53 -6.85 -1.31 -17.29
C SER A 53 -6.03 -2.15 -16.30
N LEU A 54 -5.57 -1.56 -15.20
CA LEU A 54 -4.85 -2.30 -14.15
C LEU A 54 -5.81 -3.23 -13.38
N ALA A 55 -7.03 -2.77 -13.09
CA ALA A 55 -8.03 -3.57 -12.37
C ALA A 55 -8.45 -4.85 -13.12
N GLU A 56 -8.32 -4.89 -14.45
CA GLU A 56 -8.59 -6.10 -15.23
C GLU A 56 -7.69 -7.28 -14.81
N GLU A 57 -6.47 -7.05 -14.33
CA GLU A 57 -5.56 -8.11 -13.85
C GLU A 57 -6.10 -8.86 -12.61
N VAL A 58 -6.93 -8.18 -11.82
CA VAL A 58 -7.52 -8.72 -10.57
C VAL A 58 -8.97 -9.16 -10.73
N LYS A 59 -9.56 -8.95 -11.91
CA LYS A 59 -10.93 -9.34 -12.20
C LYS A 59 -11.09 -10.85 -12.14
N GLY A 60 -12.13 -11.31 -11.46
CA GLY A 60 -12.37 -12.72 -11.17
C GLY A 60 -11.48 -13.31 -10.07
N LYS A 61 -10.55 -12.52 -9.50
CA LYS A 61 -9.65 -12.94 -8.40
C LYS A 61 -9.91 -12.17 -7.11
N GLU A 62 -11.04 -11.45 -7.03
CA GLU A 62 -11.35 -10.53 -5.93
C GLU A 62 -11.43 -11.26 -4.57
N ARG A 63 -11.86 -12.53 -4.59
CA ARG A 63 -11.99 -13.41 -3.42
C ARG A 63 -10.78 -14.28 -3.14
N MET A 64 -9.74 -14.18 -3.96
CA MET A 64 -8.46 -14.84 -3.71
C MET A 64 -7.61 -13.96 -2.80
N LEU A 65 -6.81 -14.55 -1.92
CA LEU A 65 -5.84 -13.78 -1.14
C LEU A 65 -4.65 -13.41 -2.04
N LEU A 66 -4.42 -12.12 -2.25
CA LEU A 66 -3.20 -11.63 -2.87
C LEU A 66 -2.07 -11.60 -1.83
N LEU A 67 -1.02 -12.38 -2.02
CA LEU A 67 0.12 -12.53 -1.13
C LEU A 67 1.40 -12.66 -1.97
N ASN A 68 2.45 -11.89 -1.66
CA ASN A 68 3.73 -11.91 -2.37
C ASN A 68 3.62 -11.73 -3.90
N GLY A 69 2.66 -10.93 -4.36
CA GLY A 69 2.38 -10.74 -5.79
C GLY A 69 1.60 -11.87 -6.46
N LYS A 70 1.22 -12.93 -5.73
CA LYS A 70 0.48 -14.09 -6.24
C LYS A 70 -0.90 -14.21 -5.61
N PHE A 71 -1.85 -14.79 -6.34
CA PHE A 71 -3.20 -15.04 -5.83
C PHE A 71 -3.33 -16.47 -5.31
N TYR A 72 -3.98 -16.61 -4.16
CA TYR A 72 -4.21 -17.89 -3.48
C TYR A 72 -5.70 -18.11 -3.21
N HIS A 73 -6.18 -19.33 -3.41
CA HIS A 73 -7.51 -19.71 -2.93
C HIS A 73 -7.53 -19.83 -1.41
N LEU A 74 -8.60 -19.33 -0.79
CA LEU A 74 -8.83 -19.44 0.64
C LEU A 74 -9.70 -20.67 0.94
N VAL A 75 -9.17 -21.60 1.74
CA VAL A 75 -9.88 -22.81 2.15
C VAL A 75 -10.04 -22.82 3.67
N LYS A 76 -11.27 -22.98 4.16
CA LYS A 76 -11.50 -23.12 5.60
C LYS A 76 -10.96 -24.45 6.09
N ASP A 77 -10.12 -24.42 7.12
CA ASP A 77 -9.53 -25.59 7.76
C ASP A 77 -9.31 -25.29 9.26
N SER A 78 -8.99 -26.30 10.05
CA SER A 78 -8.60 -26.19 11.46
C SER A 78 -7.28 -25.46 11.69
N GLY A 79 -6.39 -25.41 10.69
CA GLY A 79 -5.04 -24.85 10.78
C GLY A 79 -4.78 -23.62 9.89
N PHE A 80 -3.53 -23.16 9.91
CA PHE A 80 -2.99 -22.18 8.98
C PHE A 80 -1.83 -22.79 8.21
N GLU A 81 -1.93 -22.78 6.89
CA GLU A 81 -0.92 -23.33 6.00
C GLU A 81 -0.99 -22.59 4.67
N ILE A 82 0.18 -22.28 4.09
CA ILE A 82 0.29 -21.74 2.74
C ILE A 82 0.96 -22.83 1.90
N LYS A 83 0.27 -23.27 0.84
CA LYS A 83 0.80 -24.20 -0.15
C LYS A 83 0.91 -23.49 -1.49
N GLU A 84 2.08 -23.54 -2.08
CA GLU A 84 2.23 -23.21 -3.49
C GLU A 84 1.54 -24.28 -4.34
N GLY A 85 1.01 -23.88 -5.48
CA GLY A 85 0.46 -24.78 -6.51
C GLY A 85 1.14 -24.50 -7.84
N GLU A 86 0.95 -25.39 -8.82
CA GLU A 86 1.54 -25.23 -10.16
C GLU A 86 1.00 -23.97 -10.86
N GLU A 87 -0.31 -23.73 -10.77
CA GLU A 87 -0.95 -22.53 -11.31
C GLU A 87 -1.41 -21.56 -10.23
N VAL A 88 -2.03 -22.08 -9.16
CA VAL A 88 -2.62 -21.28 -8.08
C VAL A 88 -2.40 -21.97 -6.74
N GLY A 89 -1.86 -21.23 -5.78
CA GLY A 89 -1.64 -21.73 -4.42
C GLY A 89 -2.92 -21.72 -3.56
N VAL A 90 -2.83 -22.35 -2.39
CA VAL A 90 -3.91 -22.41 -1.40
C VAL A 90 -3.43 -21.87 -0.06
N VAL A 91 -4.25 -21.04 0.58
CA VAL A 91 -4.09 -20.66 1.99
C VAL A 91 -5.24 -21.26 2.80
N LYS A 92 -4.87 -22.17 3.70
CA LYS A 92 -5.77 -22.74 4.70
C LYS A 92 -5.90 -21.79 5.88
N TYR A 93 -7.12 -21.61 6.39
CA TYR A 93 -7.37 -20.72 7.52
C TYR A 93 -8.62 -21.11 8.31
N TYR A 94 -8.58 -20.91 9.63
CA TYR A 94 -9.73 -21.16 10.50
C TYR A 94 -10.77 -20.03 10.50
N SER A 95 -10.31 -18.79 10.64
CA SER A 95 -11.16 -17.60 10.64
C SER A 95 -10.37 -16.40 10.15
N LEU A 96 -11.05 -15.35 9.69
CA LEU A 96 -10.38 -14.13 9.22
C LEU A 96 -9.52 -13.47 10.32
N ARG A 97 -9.93 -13.56 11.59
CA ARG A 97 -9.11 -13.10 12.72
C ARG A 97 -7.84 -13.93 12.86
N SER A 98 -7.94 -15.25 12.74
CA SER A 98 -6.74 -16.10 12.79
C SER A 98 -5.82 -15.84 11.61
N LEU A 99 -6.37 -15.76 10.39
CA LEU A 99 -5.63 -15.40 9.18
C LEU A 99 -4.87 -14.08 9.37
N LYS A 100 -5.56 -13.02 9.83
CA LYS A 100 -4.94 -11.72 10.14
C LYS A 100 -3.78 -11.86 11.12
N ARG A 101 -3.93 -12.64 12.20
CA ARG A 101 -2.85 -12.87 13.18
C ARG A 101 -1.63 -13.55 12.55
N HIS A 102 -1.84 -14.59 11.75
CA HIS A 102 -0.73 -15.29 11.07
C HIS A 102 -0.02 -14.37 10.08
N LEU A 103 -0.77 -13.62 9.26
CA LEU A 103 -0.19 -12.63 8.34
C LEU A 103 0.61 -11.55 9.09
N VAL A 104 0.10 -11.05 10.23
CA VAL A 104 0.85 -10.11 11.08
C VAL A 104 2.14 -10.73 11.60
N SER A 105 2.13 -12.00 11.96
CA SER A 105 3.34 -12.71 12.42
C SER A 105 4.37 -12.82 11.29
N ILE A 106 3.94 -13.25 10.10
CA ILE A 106 4.80 -13.37 8.91
C ILE A 106 5.47 -12.03 8.60
N LEU A 107 4.66 -10.97 8.45
CA LEU A 107 5.20 -9.64 8.13
C LEU A 107 6.11 -9.11 9.24
N ARG A 108 5.83 -9.40 10.51
CA ARG A 108 6.67 -8.94 11.63
C ARG A 108 8.07 -9.52 11.57
N GLU A 109 8.21 -10.80 11.30
CA GLU A 109 9.53 -11.45 11.24
C GLU A 109 10.33 -10.96 10.03
N GLU A 110 9.67 -10.76 8.89
CA GLU A 110 10.31 -10.16 7.71
C GLU A 110 10.76 -8.71 7.98
N LEU A 111 9.88 -7.86 8.52
CA LEU A 111 10.21 -6.46 8.81
C LEU A 111 11.35 -6.35 9.84
N LYS A 112 11.38 -7.20 10.88
CA LYS A 112 12.49 -7.21 11.84
C LYS A 112 13.83 -7.45 11.15
N ARG A 113 13.89 -8.44 10.25
CA ARG A 113 15.10 -8.74 9.47
C ARG A 113 15.50 -7.56 8.57
N ASN A 114 14.57 -7.08 7.74
CA ASN A 114 14.87 -6.07 6.73
C ASN A 114 15.20 -4.71 7.37
N VAL A 115 14.44 -4.28 8.37
CA VAL A 115 14.71 -3.03 9.09
C VAL A 115 16.06 -3.11 9.82
N SER A 116 16.39 -4.23 10.46
CA SER A 116 17.69 -4.42 11.12
C SER A 116 18.86 -4.43 10.14
N PHE A 117 18.68 -5.02 8.96
CA PHE A 117 19.71 -5.02 7.92
C PHE A 117 19.97 -3.59 7.39
N TYR A 118 18.93 -2.91 6.90
CA TYR A 118 19.10 -1.59 6.29
C TYR A 118 19.44 -0.49 7.29
N SER A 119 18.95 -0.56 8.54
CA SER A 119 19.35 0.41 9.58
C SER A 119 20.84 0.34 9.90
N ARG A 120 21.43 -0.88 9.90
CA ARG A 120 22.88 -1.05 10.07
C ARG A 120 23.67 -0.51 8.87
N LEU A 121 23.21 -0.76 7.65
CA LEU A 121 23.85 -0.21 6.45
C LEU A 121 23.82 1.33 6.43
N LEU A 122 22.69 1.91 6.85
CA LEU A 122 22.50 3.35 6.93
C LEU A 122 23.17 4.00 8.16
N GLY A 123 23.64 3.20 9.14
CA GLY A 123 24.22 3.70 10.38
C GLY A 123 23.23 4.46 11.28
N ILE A 124 21.96 4.08 11.27
CA ILE A 124 20.87 4.78 11.99
C ILE A 124 20.18 3.92 13.04
N ASN A 125 19.58 4.58 14.01
CA ASN A 125 18.68 3.96 14.98
C ASN A 125 17.22 4.24 14.62
N TYR A 126 16.33 3.31 14.96
CA TYR A 126 14.89 3.45 14.77
C TYR A 126 14.12 3.15 16.06
N GLY A 127 12.89 3.62 16.14
CA GLY A 127 11.99 3.39 17.27
C GLY A 127 11.28 2.03 17.17
N ARG A 128 9.99 2.00 17.50
CA ARG A 128 9.19 0.76 17.43
C ARG A 128 8.68 0.52 16.02
N ILE A 129 8.56 -0.76 15.68
CA ILE A 129 7.88 -1.23 14.46
C ILE A 129 6.43 -1.58 14.80
N PHE A 130 5.50 -0.97 14.09
CA PHE A 130 4.07 -1.24 14.18
C PHE A 130 3.57 -1.85 12.86
N ILE A 131 2.61 -2.77 12.97
CA ILE A 131 1.88 -3.31 11.82
C ILE A 131 0.41 -2.94 12.00
N LYS A 132 -0.15 -2.23 11.02
CA LYS A 132 -1.50 -1.64 11.08
C LYS A 132 -2.24 -1.89 9.76
N MET A 133 -3.56 -1.69 9.75
CA MET A 133 -4.35 -1.67 8.51
C MET A 133 -4.57 -0.22 8.08
N GLN A 134 -3.57 0.39 7.45
CA GLN A 134 -3.62 1.80 7.02
C GLN A 134 -4.50 1.95 5.77
N LYS A 135 -5.25 3.06 5.68
CA LYS A 135 -6.21 3.31 4.58
C LYS A 135 -5.64 4.05 3.38
N THR A 136 -4.44 4.62 3.48
CA THR A 136 -3.96 5.60 2.49
C THR A 136 -2.46 5.50 2.17
N LYS A 137 -1.74 4.56 2.77
CA LYS A 137 -0.28 4.44 2.62
C LYS A 137 0.21 3.04 2.97
N TRP A 138 1.33 2.68 2.38
CA TRP A 138 2.04 1.42 2.62
C TRP A 138 2.83 1.42 3.92
N ALA A 139 3.44 2.53 4.29
CA ALA A 139 4.08 2.71 5.58
C ALA A 139 4.17 4.20 5.97
N SER A 140 4.70 4.48 7.16
CA SER A 140 5.09 5.82 7.57
C SER A 140 6.04 5.81 8.77
N CYS A 141 6.97 6.75 8.77
CA CYS A 141 7.83 7.11 9.87
C CYS A 141 7.25 8.28 10.68
N SER A 142 7.39 8.25 12.00
CA SER A 142 7.03 9.37 12.89
C SER A 142 8.28 10.16 13.29
N SER A 143 8.11 11.41 13.75
CA SER A 143 9.23 12.22 14.27
C SER A 143 9.95 11.60 15.47
N LYS A 144 9.34 10.63 16.16
CA LYS A 144 9.97 9.84 17.24
C LYS A 144 10.70 8.60 16.72
N GLY A 145 10.87 8.47 15.42
CA GLY A 145 11.51 7.35 14.75
C GLY A 145 10.72 6.04 14.73
N ASN A 146 9.45 6.03 15.17
CA ASN A 146 8.61 4.83 15.04
C ASN A 146 8.19 4.59 13.58
N LEU A 147 8.30 3.35 13.13
CA LEU A 147 7.93 2.89 11.80
C LEU A 147 6.57 2.18 11.87
N SER A 148 5.60 2.58 11.07
CA SER A 148 4.31 1.89 10.94
C SER A 148 4.16 1.35 9.52
N PHE A 149 4.04 0.03 9.39
CA PHE A 149 3.83 -0.64 8.11
C PHE A 149 2.38 -1.11 7.99
N ASN A 150 1.84 -1.04 6.77
CA ASN A 150 0.53 -1.55 6.45
C ASN A 150 0.59 -3.07 6.26
N LEU A 151 -0.23 -3.85 6.97
CA LEU A 151 -0.27 -5.31 6.83
C LEU A 151 -0.56 -5.75 5.38
N ALA A 152 -1.33 -4.94 4.64
CA ALA A 152 -1.61 -5.20 3.24
C ALA A 152 -0.36 -5.17 2.34
N SER A 153 0.79 -4.70 2.82
CA SER A 153 2.06 -4.78 2.08
C SER A 153 2.46 -6.21 1.77
N LEU A 154 1.94 -7.20 2.52
CA LEU A 154 2.08 -8.62 2.17
C LEU A 154 1.49 -8.97 0.81
N ALA A 155 0.59 -8.15 0.23
CA ALA A 155 0.14 -8.32 -1.15
C ALA A 155 1.26 -8.10 -2.18
N LEU A 156 2.26 -7.29 -1.84
CA LEU A 156 3.36 -6.90 -2.71
C LEU A 156 4.38 -8.04 -2.83
N PRO A 157 5.12 -8.15 -3.95
CA PRO A 157 6.37 -8.90 -3.99
C PRO A 157 7.34 -8.43 -2.89
N GLU A 158 8.19 -9.33 -2.40
CA GLU A 158 9.11 -9.05 -1.29
C GLU A 158 10.03 -7.85 -1.57
N LYS A 159 10.56 -7.73 -2.80
CA LYS A 159 11.39 -6.58 -3.21
C LYS A 159 10.72 -5.22 -3.03
N LEU A 160 9.40 -5.12 -3.27
CA LEU A 160 8.68 -3.86 -3.04
C LEU A 160 8.51 -3.57 -1.55
N ARG A 161 8.45 -4.60 -0.69
CA ARG A 161 8.47 -4.41 0.77
C ARG A 161 9.84 -3.96 1.25
N GLU A 162 10.92 -4.50 0.69
CA GLU A 162 12.28 -4.01 0.93
C GLU A 162 12.42 -2.53 0.56
N TYR A 163 11.93 -2.14 -0.63
CA TYR A 163 11.88 -0.74 -1.03
C TYR A 163 11.15 0.13 0.00
N ILE A 164 9.97 -0.30 0.48
CA ILE A 164 9.23 0.44 1.52
C ILE A 164 10.08 0.57 2.79
N VAL A 165 10.80 -0.48 3.21
CA VAL A 165 11.69 -0.40 4.38
C VAL A 165 12.79 0.63 4.18
N VAL A 166 13.47 0.63 3.02
CA VAL A 166 14.50 1.63 2.68
C VAL A 166 13.90 3.04 2.71
N HIS A 167 12.77 3.25 2.05
CA HIS A 167 12.08 4.54 2.01
C HIS A 167 11.79 5.09 3.42
N GLU A 168 11.23 4.26 4.30
CA GLU A 168 10.87 4.69 5.65
C GLU A 168 12.07 4.92 6.56
N LEU A 169 13.17 4.20 6.34
CA LEU A 169 14.41 4.40 7.06
C LEU A 169 15.14 5.68 6.62
N VAL A 170 15.12 6.02 5.33
CA VAL A 170 15.71 7.27 4.85
C VAL A 170 14.98 8.49 5.41
N HIS A 171 13.68 8.40 5.74
CA HIS A 171 12.95 9.47 6.46
C HIS A 171 13.55 9.82 7.84
N LEU A 172 14.34 8.92 8.45
CA LEU A 172 15.04 9.20 9.70
C LEU A 172 16.28 10.10 9.49
N LEU A 173 16.84 10.10 8.28
CA LEU A 173 17.96 10.96 7.88
C LEU A 173 17.46 12.27 7.28
N GLU A 174 16.48 12.18 6.40
CA GLU A 174 15.92 13.30 5.64
C GLU A 174 14.39 13.21 5.64
N PRO A 175 13.69 13.98 6.50
CA PRO A 175 12.24 13.84 6.69
C PRO A 175 11.37 14.26 5.49
N LYS A 176 11.95 14.96 4.51
CA LYS A 176 11.23 15.43 3.32
C LYS A 176 11.74 14.66 2.10
N HIS A 177 10.90 14.48 1.09
CA HIS A 177 11.32 13.92 -0.21
C HIS A 177 12.17 14.91 -1.03
N SER A 178 13.27 15.39 -0.46
CA SER A 178 14.24 16.30 -1.07
C SER A 178 15.11 15.56 -2.10
N ARG A 179 15.97 16.29 -2.82
CA ARG A 179 16.95 15.69 -3.71
C ARG A 179 17.84 14.67 -2.98
N LEU A 180 18.32 15.03 -1.78
CA LEU A 180 19.16 14.16 -0.96
C LEU A 180 18.42 12.88 -0.54
N PHE A 181 17.12 12.97 -0.24
CA PHE A 181 16.29 11.81 0.05
C PHE A 181 16.32 10.80 -1.10
N TRP A 182 16.05 11.27 -2.33
CA TRP A 182 15.98 10.39 -3.50
C TRP A 182 17.35 9.89 -3.93
N GLU A 183 18.41 10.68 -3.80
CA GLU A 183 19.79 10.22 -4.01
C GLU A 183 20.15 9.11 -3.03
N THR A 184 19.76 9.24 -1.76
CA THR A 184 20.00 8.20 -0.74
C THR A 184 19.18 6.95 -1.02
N VAL A 185 17.88 7.09 -1.31
CA VAL A 185 17.02 5.95 -1.67
C VAL A 185 17.57 5.23 -2.90
N GLY A 186 17.94 5.97 -3.96
CA GLY A 186 18.48 5.40 -5.20
C GLY A 186 19.85 4.73 -5.03
N PHE A 187 20.64 5.17 -4.05
CA PHE A 187 21.90 4.49 -3.71
C PHE A 187 21.65 3.09 -3.11
N TYR A 188 20.69 2.95 -2.21
CA TYR A 188 20.39 1.67 -1.55
C TYR A 188 19.38 0.80 -2.31
N TYR A 189 18.57 1.40 -3.17
CA TYR A 189 17.58 0.72 -4.00
C TYR A 189 17.52 1.39 -5.39
N PRO A 190 18.41 1.02 -6.32
CA PRO A 190 18.54 1.67 -7.63
C PRO A 190 17.25 1.67 -8.46
N GLU A 191 16.42 0.63 -8.35
CA GLU A 191 15.16 0.49 -9.10
C GLU A 191 13.96 1.21 -8.45
N TYR A 192 14.20 2.23 -7.60
CA TYR A 192 13.13 2.84 -6.79
C TYR A 192 12.02 3.47 -7.62
N GLU A 193 12.33 3.99 -8.81
CA GLU A 193 11.32 4.61 -9.69
C GLU A 193 10.32 3.57 -10.20
N GLU A 194 10.79 2.36 -10.52
CA GLU A 194 9.93 1.24 -10.89
C GLU A 194 9.14 0.76 -9.67
N ALA A 195 9.77 0.67 -8.50
CA ALA A 195 9.09 0.31 -7.27
C ALA A 195 7.94 1.30 -6.96
N GLU A 196 8.14 2.60 -7.12
CA GLU A 196 7.10 3.63 -6.94
C GLU A 196 5.93 3.49 -7.93
N ARG A 197 6.20 3.02 -9.16
CA ARG A 197 5.15 2.71 -10.14
C ARG A 197 4.36 1.47 -9.71
N GLU A 198 5.06 0.40 -9.37
CA GLU A 198 4.44 -0.87 -8.95
C GLU A 198 3.64 -0.71 -7.66
N LEU A 199 4.11 0.08 -6.68
CA LEU A 199 3.35 0.37 -5.46
C LEU A 199 1.99 1.01 -5.74
N LYS A 200 1.87 1.83 -6.79
CA LYS A 200 0.58 2.41 -7.22
C LYS A 200 -0.33 1.34 -7.83
N LYS A 201 0.22 0.48 -8.68
CA LYS A 201 -0.48 -0.68 -9.27
C LYS A 201 -1.04 -1.59 -8.18
N TYR A 202 -0.19 -2.04 -7.26
CA TYR A 202 -0.62 -2.92 -6.17
C TYR A 202 -1.59 -2.27 -5.19
N TRP A 203 -1.56 -0.93 -5.05
CA TRP A 203 -2.56 -0.25 -4.23
C TRP A 203 -3.96 -0.45 -4.83
N ILE A 204 -4.08 -0.37 -6.16
CA ILE A 204 -5.34 -0.67 -6.87
C ILE A 204 -5.75 -2.12 -6.60
N PHE A 205 -4.81 -3.06 -6.67
CA PHE A 205 -5.09 -4.48 -6.48
C PHE A 205 -5.64 -4.76 -5.09
N VAL A 206 -5.01 -4.22 -4.05
CA VAL A 206 -5.45 -4.38 -2.66
C VAL A 206 -6.82 -3.75 -2.42
N GLU A 207 -7.11 -2.59 -3.00
CA GLU A 207 -8.42 -1.94 -2.84
C GLU A 207 -9.56 -2.67 -3.60
N ARG A 208 -9.23 -3.39 -4.67
CA ARG A 208 -10.18 -4.23 -5.44
C ARG A 208 -10.30 -5.66 -4.89
N ASN A 209 -9.37 -6.09 -4.04
CA ASN A 209 -9.38 -7.40 -3.42
C ASN A 209 -10.30 -7.46 -2.18
N GLU A 210 -11.35 -8.27 -2.24
CA GLU A 210 -12.35 -8.43 -1.17
C GLU A 210 -11.70 -8.95 0.13
N VAL A 211 -10.76 -9.88 0.03
CA VAL A 211 -10.09 -10.48 1.20
C VAL A 211 -9.36 -9.40 2.01
N TRP A 212 -8.52 -8.59 1.36
CA TRP A 212 -7.80 -7.51 2.04
C TRP A 212 -8.74 -6.46 2.65
N ARG A 213 -9.85 -6.16 1.98
CA ARG A 213 -10.89 -5.28 2.53
C ARG A 213 -11.57 -5.87 3.76
N MET A 214 -11.87 -7.17 3.76
CA MET A 214 -12.43 -7.86 4.92
C MET A 214 -11.45 -7.86 6.10
N LEU A 215 -10.17 -8.15 5.86
CA LEU A 215 -9.12 -8.09 6.89
C LEU A 215 -8.96 -6.68 7.48
N ARG A 216 -9.16 -5.65 6.66
CA ARG A 216 -9.14 -4.22 7.08
C ARG A 216 -10.32 -3.87 7.98
N ALA A 217 -11.49 -4.45 7.72
CA ALA A 217 -12.70 -4.19 8.49
C ALA A 217 -12.72 -4.86 9.87
N LEU A 218 -11.83 -5.84 10.13
CA LEU A 218 -11.68 -6.45 11.44
C LEU A 218 -11.13 -5.43 12.45
N LYS A 219 -11.94 -5.10 13.46
CA LYS A 219 -11.56 -4.32 14.64
C LYS A 219 -10.49 -5.06 15.45
#